data_AF-A0A0G4INW9-F1
#
_entry.id   AF-A0A0G4INW9-F1
#
_cell.length_a   1.000
_cell.length_b   1.000
_cell.length_c   1.000
_cell.angle_alpha   90.00
_cell.angle_beta   90.00
_cell.angle_gamma   90.00
#
_symmetry.space_group_name_H-M   'P 1'
#
loop_
_entity.id
_entity.type
_entity.pdbx_description
1 polymer ?
#
loop_
_entity_poly.entity_id
_entity_poly.type
_entity_poly.pdbx_seq_one_letter_code
_entity_poly.pdbx_strand_id
1 'polypeptide(L)'
;MSWTAEFKKFLKRGNVVELAVGIVMGAAFQHVVASLVEGVFSPVASILVPVQLNNWFYVVKCQQHDDKNIELNHWWPFNCQGQTYSTMKSAKNAGATYFDLGTLTNAIIEFLIVALVLFWIIKAYNRMFHVKGKAKCTHCIQEVDRMASRCNHCAGTLTPQEDSFIDVKGQ
;
A
#
# COMPACT_ATOMS: atom_id res chain seq x y z
N MET A 1 -20.71 5.41 -37.94
CA MET A 1 -20.96 4.51 -36.80
C MET A 1 -20.76 5.32 -35.52
N SER A 2 -21.67 5.23 -34.55
CA SER A 2 -21.60 6.04 -33.32
C SER A 2 -20.47 5.58 -32.41
N TRP A 3 -19.69 6.51 -31.85
CA TRP A 3 -18.61 6.27 -30.88
C TRP A 3 -19.07 5.43 -29.67
N THR A 4 -20.33 5.55 -29.27
CA THR A 4 -20.92 4.74 -28.18
C THR A 4 -21.00 3.25 -28.51
N ALA A 5 -21.14 2.88 -29.79
CA ALA A 5 -21.14 1.50 -30.23
C ALA A 5 -19.74 0.87 -30.16
N GLU A 6 -18.70 1.65 -30.49
CA GLU A 6 -17.30 1.21 -30.36
C GLU A 6 -16.87 1.09 -28.90
N PHE A 7 -17.32 2.00 -28.05
CA PHE A 7 -17.07 1.94 -26.60
C PHE A 7 -17.77 0.74 -25.95
N LYS A 8 -19.04 0.48 -26.27
CA LYS A 8 -19.74 -0.74 -25.80
C LYS A 8 -19.05 -2.01 -26.31
N LYS A 9 -18.56 -2.02 -27.54
CA LYS A 9 -17.78 -3.13 -28.12
C LYS A 9 -16.43 -3.32 -27.40
N PHE A 10 -15.84 -2.24 -26.89
CA PHE A 10 -14.65 -2.29 -26.06
C PHE A 10 -14.92 -2.86 -24.66
N LEU A 11 -15.96 -2.41 -23.96
CA LEU A 11 -16.34 -2.92 -22.63
C LEU A 11 -16.74 -4.40 -22.64
N LYS A 12 -17.35 -4.87 -23.74
CA LYS A 12 -17.70 -6.29 -23.92
C LYS A 12 -16.51 -7.25 -23.99
N ARG A 13 -15.26 -6.76 -23.97
CA ARG A 13 -14.07 -7.62 -23.91
C ARG A 13 -13.89 -8.37 -22.57
N GLY A 14 -14.80 -8.20 -21.60
CA GLY A 14 -14.89 -8.95 -20.33
C GLY A 14 -13.77 -8.60 -19.35
N ASN A 15 -12.53 -8.93 -19.73
CA ASN A 15 -11.30 -8.69 -18.97
C ASN A 15 -11.08 -7.21 -18.58
N VAL A 16 -11.59 -6.26 -19.38
CA VAL A 16 -11.41 -4.81 -19.11
C VAL A 16 -12.26 -4.34 -17.93
N VAL A 17 -13.49 -4.83 -17.81
CA VAL A 17 -14.42 -4.38 -16.76
C VAL A 17 -13.98 -4.92 -15.41
N GLU A 18 -13.59 -6.20 -15.34
CA GLU A 18 -13.09 -6.83 -14.11
C GLU A 18 -11.81 -6.14 -13.61
N LEU A 19 -10.87 -5.84 -14.52
CA LEU A 19 -9.65 -5.10 -14.19
C LEU A 19 -9.96 -3.67 -13.71
N ALA A 20 -10.86 -2.96 -14.38
CA ALA A 20 -11.25 -1.60 -13.99
C ALA A 20 -11.88 -1.55 -12.61
N VAL A 21 -12.80 -2.48 -12.30
CA VAL A 21 -13.43 -2.58 -10.98
C VAL A 21 -12.38 -2.89 -9.91
N GLY A 22 -11.43 -3.78 -10.18
CA GLY A 22 -10.34 -4.10 -9.26
C GLY A 22 -9.47 -2.89 -8.88
N ILE A 23 -9.09 -2.06 -9.87
CA ILE A 23 -8.26 -0.85 -9.64
C ILE A 23 -9.02 0.19 -8.81
N VAL A 24 -10.30 0.43 -9.14
CA VAL A 24 -11.13 1.43 -8.43
C VAL A 24 -11.37 0.99 -6.98
N MET A 25 -11.69 -0.28 -6.75
CA MET A 25 -11.88 -0.82 -5.40
C MET A 25 -10.56 -0.81 -4.60
N GLY A 26 -9.44 -1.11 -5.25
CA GLY A 26 -8.11 -1.04 -4.63
C GLY A 26 -7.74 0.38 -4.18
N ALA A 27 -7.98 1.39 -5.02
CA ALA A 27 -7.72 2.78 -4.69
C ALA A 27 -8.59 3.27 -3.51
N ALA A 28 -9.87 2.91 -3.49
CA ALA A 28 -10.77 3.26 -2.38
C ALA A 28 -10.36 2.57 -1.07
N PHE A 29 -10.00 1.28 -1.13
CA PHE A 29 -9.55 0.53 0.04
C PHE A 29 -8.27 1.11 0.66
N GLN A 30 -7.34 1.59 -0.17
CA GLN A 30 -6.11 2.22 0.31
C GLN A 30 -6.40 3.44 1.19
N HIS A 31 -7.41 4.25 0.86
CA HIS A 31 -7.81 5.39 1.70
C HIS A 31 -8.38 4.95 3.05
N VAL A 32 -9.17 3.88 3.09
CA VAL A 32 -9.71 3.34 4.34
C VAL A 32 -8.58 2.85 5.25
N VAL A 33 -7.60 2.13 4.68
CA VAL A 33 -6.44 1.65 5.42
C VAL A 33 -5.58 2.83 5.91
N ALA A 34 -5.34 3.83 5.06
CA ALA A 34 -4.58 5.03 5.44
C ALA A 34 -5.24 5.79 6.60
N SER A 35 -6.55 6.04 6.52
CA SER A 35 -7.28 6.73 7.61
C SER A 35 -7.30 5.93 8.91
N LEU A 36 -7.35 4.60 8.84
CA LEU A 36 -7.27 3.76 10.03
C LEU A 36 -5.88 3.81 10.67
N VAL A 37 -4.83 3.78 9.84
CA VAL A 37 -3.43 3.85 10.31
C VAL A 37 -3.15 5.21 10.92
N GLU A 38 -3.43 6.30 10.20
CA GLU A 38 -3.21 7.67 10.67
C GLU A 38 -4.06 8.02 11.90
N GLY A 39 -5.32 7.57 11.93
CA GLY A 39 -6.27 7.93 12.98
C GLY A 39 -6.13 7.15 14.29
N VAL A 40 -5.78 5.85 14.21
CA VAL A 40 -5.75 4.98 15.39
C VAL A 40 -4.33 4.50 15.69
N PHE A 41 -3.61 4.00 14.68
CA PHE A 41 -2.34 3.31 14.93
C PHE A 41 -1.18 4.29 15.16
N SER A 42 -1.06 5.36 14.39
CA SER A 42 -0.02 6.38 14.57
C SER A 42 -0.04 7.02 15.96
N PRO A 43 -1.18 7.49 16.52
CA PRO A 43 -1.20 8.04 17.87
C PRO A 43 -0.88 6.99 18.95
N VAL A 44 -1.40 5.76 18.82
CA VAL A 44 -1.09 4.65 19.74
C VAL A 44 0.40 4.29 19.69
N ALA A 45 0.99 4.23 18.49
CA ALA A 45 2.41 3.98 18.31
C ALA A 45 3.27 5.10 18.89
N SER A 46 2.85 6.36 18.77
CA SER A 46 3.56 7.51 19.31
C SER A 46 3.64 7.53 20.84
N ILE A 47 2.64 6.96 21.51
CA ILE A 47 2.61 6.79 22.97
C ILE A 47 3.53 5.64 23.41
N LEU A 48 3.57 4.55 22.64
CA LEU A 48 4.33 3.35 22.98
C LEU A 48 5.82 3.46 22.65
N VAL A 49 6.16 4.22 21.61
CA VAL A 49 7.54 4.39 21.16
C VAL A 49 7.82 5.88 21.00
N PRO A 50 8.72 6.49 21.79
CA PRO A 50 9.08 7.90 21.66
C PRO A 50 9.99 8.11 20.45
N VAL A 51 9.47 7.92 19.23
CA VAL A 51 10.24 8.07 17.98
C VAL A 51 10.12 9.49 17.46
N GLN A 52 10.85 10.43 18.07
CA GLN A 52 11.04 11.76 17.47
C GLN A 52 12.31 11.75 16.62
N LEU A 53 12.22 11.31 15.37
CA LEU A 53 13.34 11.31 14.43
C LEU A 53 13.32 12.53 13.49
N ASN A 54 12.36 13.42 13.70
CA ASN A 54 11.98 14.55 12.85
C ASN A 54 13.11 15.58 12.68
N ASN A 55 14.16 15.51 13.50
CA ASN A 55 15.13 16.59 13.65
C ASN A 55 16.57 16.21 13.28
N TRP A 56 16.77 15.13 12.52
CA TRP A 56 18.05 14.83 11.85
C TRP A 56 17.95 15.17 10.36
N PHE A 57 18.11 16.44 10.04
CA PHE A 57 18.32 16.89 8.66
C PHE A 57 19.73 17.46 8.57
N TYR A 58 20.49 16.99 7.58
CA TYR A 58 21.81 17.52 7.27
C TYR A 58 21.70 18.42 6.05
N VAL A 59 21.89 19.73 6.25
CA VAL A 59 21.84 20.71 5.16
C VAL A 59 23.15 20.65 4.40
N VAL A 60 23.09 20.23 3.14
CA VAL A 60 24.27 20.12 2.27
C VAL A 60 24.52 21.43 1.53
N LYS A 61 23.45 22.17 1.19
CA LYS A 61 23.54 23.53 0.64
C LYS A 61 22.40 24.39 1.15
N CYS A 62 22.69 25.63 1.46
CA CYS A 62 21.68 26.64 1.80
C CYS A 62 21.44 27.50 0.56
N GLN A 63 20.20 27.90 0.28
CA GLN A 63 19.97 28.89 -0.76
C GLN A 63 20.42 30.26 -0.24
N GLN A 64 21.34 30.89 -0.97
CA GLN A 64 21.66 32.29 -0.82
C GLN A 64 20.41 33.10 -1.21
N HIS A 65 19.83 33.88 -0.29
CA HIS A 65 18.84 34.90 -0.65
C HIS A 65 19.60 36.15 -1.07
N ASP A 66 19.24 36.74 -2.22
CA ASP A 66 19.96 37.84 -2.88
C ASP A 66 19.83 39.17 -2.11
N ASP A 67 20.77 39.44 -1.22
CA ASP A 67 21.17 40.80 -0.85
C ASP A 67 22.62 41.03 -1.25
N LYS A 68 22.76 41.85 -2.29
CA LYS A 68 24.03 42.41 -2.77
C LYS A 68 24.73 43.10 -1.59
N ASN A 69 25.68 42.41 -0.96
CA ASN A 69 26.89 42.90 -0.26
C ASN A 69 27.31 41.93 0.86
N ILE A 70 27.70 40.70 0.49
CA ILE A 70 28.56 39.87 1.34
C ILE A 70 29.88 39.71 0.60
N GLU A 71 30.88 40.40 1.11
CA GLU A 71 32.21 40.53 0.53
C GLU A 71 32.91 39.16 0.40
N LEU A 72 33.06 38.72 -0.84
CA LEU A 72 34.35 38.45 -1.50
C LEU A 72 35.41 37.52 -0.86
N ASN A 73 35.07 36.59 0.05
CA ASN A 73 35.98 35.46 0.35
C ASN A 73 35.35 34.14 0.83
N HIS A 74 34.16 33.77 0.35
CA HIS A 74 33.62 32.43 0.63
C HIS A 74 33.72 31.50 -0.59
N TRP A 75 34.82 30.73 -0.66
CA TRP A 75 35.15 29.84 -1.79
C TRP A 75 34.70 28.37 -1.60
N TRP A 76 33.78 28.08 -0.66
CA TRP A 76 33.35 26.71 -0.34
C TRP A 76 31.81 26.66 -0.19
N PRO A 77 31.09 25.63 -0.67
CA PRO A 77 29.63 25.53 -0.54
C PRO A 77 29.13 25.21 0.89
N PHE A 78 29.94 25.50 1.92
CA PHE A 78 29.81 24.94 3.28
C PHE A 78 29.65 25.96 4.42
N ASN A 79 29.97 27.26 4.26
CA ASN A 79 29.58 28.25 5.27
C ASN A 79 28.10 28.64 5.04
N CYS A 80 27.26 28.15 5.94
CA CYS A 80 25.94 28.70 6.18
C CYS A 80 25.95 29.21 7.61
N GLN A 81 26.69 30.28 7.87
CA GLN A 81 26.72 30.88 9.19
C GLN A 81 25.42 31.66 9.43
N GLY A 82 24.46 31.03 10.10
CA GLY A 82 23.33 31.72 10.75
C GLY A 82 21.93 31.19 10.49
N GLN A 83 21.72 30.22 9.60
CA GLN A 83 20.37 29.72 9.28
C GLN A 83 20.07 28.44 10.08
N THR A 84 19.61 28.57 11.32
CA THR A 84 19.03 27.43 12.06
C THR A 84 17.57 27.28 11.67
N TYR A 85 17.29 26.44 10.68
CA TYR A 85 15.91 26.10 10.32
C TYR A 85 15.34 25.15 11.37
N SER A 86 14.53 25.63 12.30
CA SER A 86 13.88 24.77 13.31
C SER A 86 12.86 23.80 12.72
N THR A 87 12.51 23.95 11.44
CA THR A 87 11.49 23.14 10.76
C THR A 87 11.84 22.91 9.30
N MET A 88 11.55 21.70 8.82
CA MET A 88 11.73 21.29 7.42
C MET A 88 11.01 22.20 6.41
N LYS A 89 9.87 22.78 6.81
CA LYS A 89 9.10 23.72 5.98
C LYS A 89 9.86 25.03 5.72
N SER A 90 10.66 25.49 6.69
CA SER A 90 11.45 26.72 6.56
C SER A 90 12.66 26.52 5.65
N ALA A 91 13.35 25.37 5.78
CA ALA A 91 14.47 25.00 4.91
C ALA A 91 14.04 24.83 3.43
N LYS A 92 12.84 24.27 3.20
CA LYS A 92 12.28 24.10 1.84
C LYS A 92 11.93 25.43 1.15
N ASN A 93 11.39 26.38 1.90
CA ASN A 93 11.03 27.71 1.37
C ASN A 93 12.26 28.60 1.14
N ALA A 94 13.33 28.37 1.88
CA ALA A 94 14.63 28.98 1.68
C ALA A 94 15.51 28.16 0.72
N GLY A 95 14.93 27.36 -0.20
CA GLY A 95 15.60 26.64 -1.29
C GLY A 95 16.81 25.79 -0.94
N ALA A 96 16.99 25.44 0.34
CA ALA A 96 18.13 24.66 0.80
C ALA A 96 17.98 23.21 0.32
N THR A 97 19.08 22.59 -0.09
CA THR A 97 19.12 21.14 -0.37
C THR A 97 19.66 20.43 0.86
N TYR A 98 18.83 19.61 1.47
CA TYR A 98 19.13 18.88 2.69
C TYR A 98 18.73 17.41 2.56
N PHE A 99 19.45 16.53 3.26
CA PHE A 99 19.10 15.10 3.37
C PHE A 99 18.29 14.88 4.65
N ASP A 100 17.02 14.49 4.49
CA ASP A 100 16.13 14.16 5.60
C ASP A 100 16.20 12.67 5.92
N LEU A 101 17.02 12.30 6.90
CA LEU A 101 16.99 10.94 7.44
C LEU A 101 15.78 10.73 8.35
N GLY A 102 15.27 11.82 8.96
CA GLY A 102 14.12 11.78 9.85
C GLY A 102 12.81 11.36 9.19
N THR A 103 12.47 11.96 8.04
CA THR A 103 11.25 11.58 7.30
C THR A 103 11.36 10.21 6.68
N LEU A 104 12.57 9.80 6.27
CA LEU A 104 12.82 8.45 5.77
C LEU A 104 12.50 7.40 6.83
N THR A 105 12.97 7.57 8.07
CA THR A 105 12.66 6.61 9.14
C THR A 105 11.19 6.62 9.52
N ASN A 106 10.54 7.79 9.54
CA ASN A 106 9.10 7.88 9.75
C ASN A 106 8.31 7.11 8.67
N ALA A 107 8.66 7.28 7.39
CA ALA A 107 8.03 6.55 6.29
C ALA A 107 8.24 5.03 6.37
N ILE A 108 9.42 4.57 6.84
CA ILE A 108 9.69 3.14 7.08
C ILE A 108 8.81 2.60 8.22
N ILE A 109 8.66 3.35 9.32
CA ILE A 109 7.80 2.96 10.45
C ILE A 109 6.35 2.88 9.98
N GLU A 110 5.88 3.87 9.24
CA GLU A 110 4.52 3.89 8.68
C GLU A 110 4.29 2.70 7.74
N PHE A 111 5.25 2.37 6.87
CA PHE A 111 5.18 1.18 6.02
C PHE A 111 5.04 -0.11 6.82
N LEU A 112 5.81 -0.28 7.90
CA LEU A 112 5.72 -1.44 8.79
C LEU A 112 4.38 -1.50 9.53
N ILE A 113 3.86 -0.36 10.00
CA ILE A 113 2.55 -0.27 10.64
C ILE A 113 1.45 -0.69 9.66
N VAL A 114 1.43 -0.12 8.44
CA VAL A 114 0.45 -0.48 7.41
C VAL A 114 0.50 -1.98 7.10
N ALA A 115 1.69 -2.56 6.93
CA ALA A 115 1.86 -3.98 6.67
C ALA A 115 1.30 -4.85 7.82
N LEU A 116 1.56 -4.45 9.07
CA LEU A 116 1.04 -5.14 10.26
C LEU A 116 -0.48 -5.02 10.36
N VAL A 117 -1.04 -3.85 10.07
CA VAL A 117 -2.50 -3.62 10.07
C VAL A 117 -3.18 -4.47 9.00
N LEU A 118 -2.66 -4.49 7.78
CA LEU A 118 -3.19 -5.33 6.70
C LEU A 118 -3.14 -6.82 7.07
N PHE A 119 -2.05 -7.28 7.68
CA PHE A 119 -1.96 -8.65 8.19
C PHE A 119 -3.06 -8.97 9.21
N TRP A 120 -3.28 -8.07 10.17
CA TRP A 120 -4.34 -8.24 11.18
C TRP A 120 -5.74 -8.23 10.56
N ILE A 121 -6.00 -7.35 9.59
CA ILE A 121 -7.28 -7.30 8.87
C ILE A 121 -7.52 -8.62 8.12
N ILE A 122 -6.53 -9.10 7.37
CA ILE A 122 -6.63 -10.38 6.64
C ILE A 122 -6.87 -11.53 7.62
N LYS A 123 -6.15 -11.55 8.74
CA LYS A 123 -6.31 -12.58 9.78
C LYS A 123 -7.69 -12.52 10.43
N ALA A 124 -8.21 -11.33 10.72
CA ALA A 124 -9.55 -11.14 11.27
C ALA A 124 -10.62 -11.61 10.27
N TYR A 125 -10.47 -11.25 8.99
CA TYR A 125 -11.37 -11.68 7.94
C TYR A 125 -11.36 -13.20 7.76
N ASN A 126 -10.17 -13.81 7.68
CA ASN A 126 -10.01 -15.26 7.54
C ASN A 126 -10.54 -16.01 8.78
N ARG A 127 -10.46 -15.41 9.97
CA ARG A 127 -11.05 -15.97 11.20
C ARG A 127 -12.58 -15.91 11.18
N MET A 128 -13.17 -14.88 10.58
CA MET A 128 -14.62 -14.67 10.57
C MET A 128 -15.33 -15.42 9.43
N PHE A 129 -14.67 -15.60 8.28
CA PHE A 129 -15.26 -16.22 7.11
C PHE A 129 -14.43 -17.41 6.65
N HIS A 130 -14.88 -18.62 6.99
CA HIS A 130 -14.31 -19.86 6.47
C HIS A 130 -14.65 -19.98 4.97
N VAL A 131 -13.75 -19.49 4.11
CA VAL A 131 -13.92 -19.59 2.66
C VAL A 131 -13.78 -21.07 2.26
N LYS A 132 -14.90 -21.73 1.95
CA LYS A 132 -14.88 -23.08 1.37
C LYS A 132 -14.27 -22.99 -0.04
N GLY A 133 -13.01 -23.39 -0.21
CA GLY A 133 -12.34 -23.37 -1.52
C GLY A 133 -13.04 -24.26 -2.56
N LYS A 134 -12.92 -23.98 -3.86
CA LYS A 134 -13.50 -24.84 -4.92
C LYS A 134 -12.71 -26.15 -5.04
N ALA A 135 -13.38 -27.25 -5.40
CA ALA A 135 -12.70 -28.51 -5.68
C ALA A 135 -12.16 -28.49 -7.12
N LYS A 136 -11.08 -29.23 -7.40
CA LYS A 136 -10.58 -29.40 -8.78
C LYS A 136 -11.13 -30.69 -9.37
N CYS A 137 -11.59 -30.63 -10.62
CA CYS A 137 -12.03 -31.82 -11.34
C CYS A 137 -10.82 -32.69 -11.73
N THR A 138 -10.84 -33.97 -11.38
CA THR A 138 -9.77 -34.93 -11.70
C THR A 138 -9.53 -35.13 -13.19
N HIS A 139 -10.56 -34.95 -14.03
CA HIS A 139 -10.46 -35.20 -15.47
C HIS A 139 -9.93 -34.01 -16.28
N CYS A 140 -10.37 -32.78 -15.96
CA CYS A 140 -10.05 -31.60 -16.77
C CYS A 140 -9.30 -30.49 -15.99
N ILE A 141 -8.97 -30.73 -14.72
CA ILE A 141 -8.22 -29.81 -13.83
C ILE A 141 -8.90 -28.45 -13.60
N GLN A 142 -10.11 -28.25 -14.15
CA GLN A 142 -10.93 -27.07 -13.94
C GLN A 142 -11.47 -27.02 -12.50
N GLU A 143 -11.64 -25.81 -11.98
CA GLU A 143 -12.30 -25.57 -10.70
C GLU A 143 -13.81 -25.80 -10.83
N VAL A 144 -14.34 -26.64 -9.96
CA VAL A 144 -15.75 -27.02 -9.89
C VAL A 144 -16.27 -26.76 -8.48
N ASP A 145 -17.56 -26.45 -8.38
CA ASP A 145 -18.21 -26.33 -7.07
C ASP A 145 -18.10 -27.67 -6.33
N ARG A 146 -17.90 -27.62 -5.00
CA ARG A 146 -17.80 -28.85 -4.19
C ARG A 146 -19.06 -29.71 -4.28
N MET A 147 -20.22 -29.13 -4.56
CA MET A 147 -21.50 -29.83 -4.67
C MET A 147 -21.86 -30.18 -6.13
N ALA A 148 -20.97 -29.95 -7.10
CA ALA A 148 -21.24 -30.27 -8.49
C ALA A 148 -21.21 -31.79 -8.73
N SER A 149 -22.33 -32.36 -9.17
CA SER A 149 -22.41 -33.77 -9.59
C SER A 149 -21.77 -34.02 -10.97
N ARG A 150 -21.67 -32.96 -11.80
CA ARG A 150 -21.02 -32.99 -13.12
C ARG A 150 -20.21 -31.72 -13.36
N CYS A 151 -19.08 -31.87 -14.04
CA CYS A 151 -18.27 -30.74 -14.47
C CYS A 151 -18.90 -30.01 -15.67
N ASN A 152 -19.03 -28.69 -15.61
CA ASN A 152 -19.58 -27.88 -16.70
C ASN A 152 -18.69 -27.85 -17.97
N HIS A 153 -17.40 -28.20 -17.84
CA HIS A 153 -16.45 -28.15 -18.96
C HIS A 153 -16.34 -29.48 -19.71
N CYS A 154 -16.07 -30.58 -18.99
CA CYS A 154 -15.88 -31.90 -19.60
C CYS A 154 -17.09 -32.83 -19.49
N ALA A 155 -18.18 -32.41 -18.83
CA ALA A 155 -19.37 -33.21 -18.54
C ALA A 155 -19.11 -34.53 -17.77
N GLY A 156 -17.88 -34.76 -17.30
CA GLY A 156 -17.50 -35.92 -16.51
C GLY A 156 -18.24 -35.94 -15.17
N THR A 157 -18.61 -37.13 -14.73
CA THR A 157 -19.20 -37.36 -13.42
C THR A 157 -18.14 -37.20 -12.35
N LEU A 158 -18.40 -36.33 -11.38
CA LEU A 158 -17.55 -36.18 -10.21
C LEU A 158 -18.12 -37.11 -9.15
N THR A 159 -17.34 -38.10 -8.69
CA THR A 159 -17.70 -38.78 -7.45
C THR A 159 -17.71 -37.72 -6.35
N PRO A 160 -18.79 -37.58 -5.55
CA PRO A 160 -18.75 -36.73 -4.39
C PRO A 160 -17.49 -37.09 -3.61
N GLN A 161 -16.59 -36.14 -3.40
CA GLN A 161 -15.58 -36.34 -2.39
C GLN A 161 -16.36 -36.35 -1.09
N GLU A 162 -16.63 -37.56 -0.60
CA GLU A 162 -17.21 -37.78 0.71
C GLU A 162 -16.41 -36.93 1.68
N ASP A 163 -17.12 -36.04 2.37
CA ASP A 163 -16.58 -35.14 3.37
C ASP A 163 -15.92 -36.00 4.46
N SER A 164 -14.66 -36.40 4.26
CA SER A 164 -13.80 -36.79 5.35
C SER A 164 -13.56 -35.51 6.14
N PHE A 165 -14.53 -35.17 7.00
CA PHE A 165 -14.41 -35.26 8.46
C PHE A 165 -12.96 -35.32 8.98
N ILE A 166 -12.14 -34.38 8.53
CA ILE A 166 -10.74 -34.14 8.84
C ILE A 166 -10.58 -32.65 8.46
N ASP A 167 -10.78 -31.64 9.30
CA ASP A 167 -10.25 -31.42 10.65
C ASP A 167 -9.46 -32.59 11.26
N VAL A 168 -8.29 -32.87 10.68
CA VAL A 168 -7.17 -33.39 11.46
C VAL A 168 -6.00 -32.45 11.23
N LYS A 169 -5.89 -31.52 12.18
CA LYS A 169 -4.65 -31.01 12.76
C LYS A 169 -3.52 -30.71 11.78
N GLY A 170 -3.33 -29.40 11.57
CA GLY A 170 -2.02 -28.77 11.62
C GLY A 170 -1.02 -29.14 10.53
N GLN A 171 -0.89 -28.25 9.55
CA GLN A 171 0.34 -27.49 9.29
C GLN A 171 0.05 -26.39 8.28
#